data_AF-A0A934KEM7-F1
#
_entry.id   AF-A0A934KEM7-F1
#
_cell.length_a   1.000
_cell.length_b   1.000
_cell.length_c   1.000
_cell.angle_alpha   90.00
_cell.angle_beta   90.00
_cell.angle_gamma   90.00
#
_symmetry.space_group_name_H-M   'P 1'
#
loop_
_entity.id
_entity.type
_entity.pdbx_description
1 polymer ?
#
loop_
_entity_poly.entity_id
_entity_poly.type
_entity_poly.pdbx_seq_one_letter_code
_entity_poly.pdbx_strand_id
1 'polypeptide(L)'
;MTFTSLDPGRLADFWASALGYTERRDSEKEVLLGPSGWGFPRFSFQRGQQGPTEEQDAIHLDLTATDMEAAVSRLLALGATRLWTIPISQSGTTTWTTMRDPDGNKFCVVQQLTGE
;
A
#
# COMPACT_ATOMS: atom_id res chain seq x y z
N MET A 1 -8.22 3.54 -5.18
CA MET A 1 -7.22 2.76 -5.93
C MET A 1 -7.82 1.41 -6.28
N THR A 2 -7.56 0.90 -7.48
CA THR A 2 -8.06 -0.41 -7.90
C THR A 2 -6.89 -1.28 -8.31
N PHE A 3 -6.86 -2.51 -7.82
CA PHE A 3 -5.84 -3.52 -8.11
C PHE A 3 -6.51 -4.79 -8.62
N THR A 4 -5.79 -5.53 -9.45
CA THR A 4 -6.15 -6.92 -9.79
C THR A 4 -5.39 -7.85 -8.85
N SER A 5 -6.06 -8.87 -8.35
CA SER A 5 -5.51 -9.78 -7.34
C SER A 5 -5.96 -11.22 -7.58
N LEU A 6 -5.05 -12.16 -7.34
CA LEU A 6 -5.35 -13.60 -7.33
C LEU A 6 -6.03 -14.01 -6.00
N ASP A 7 -5.77 -13.28 -4.93
CA ASP A 7 -6.37 -13.46 -3.61
C ASP A 7 -6.75 -12.09 -2.99
N PRO A 8 -7.89 -11.51 -3.43
CA PRO A 8 -8.29 -10.19 -2.94
C PRO A 8 -8.60 -10.17 -1.45
N GLY A 9 -8.92 -11.32 -0.85
CA GLY A 9 -9.18 -11.42 0.57
C GLY A 9 -7.91 -11.17 1.37
N ARG A 10 -6.84 -11.90 1.03
CA ARG A 10 -5.50 -11.70 1.62
C ARG A 10 -4.99 -10.29 1.39
N LEU A 11 -5.16 -9.76 0.18
CA LEU A 11 -4.70 -8.42 -0.14
C LEU A 11 -5.49 -7.34 0.65
N ALA A 12 -6.81 -7.53 0.80
CA ALA A 12 -7.63 -6.66 1.63
C ALA A 12 -7.26 -6.71 3.11
N ASP A 13 -6.93 -7.89 3.66
CA ASP A 13 -6.51 -8.03 5.06
C ASP A 13 -5.21 -7.26 5.34
N PHE A 14 -4.26 -7.34 4.42
CA PHE A 14 -3.02 -6.55 4.47
C PHE A 14 -3.32 -5.05 4.47
N TRP A 15 -4.07 -4.57 3.48
CA TRP A 15 -4.34 -3.13 3.34
C TRP A 15 -5.24 -2.58 4.45
N ALA A 16 -6.18 -3.39 4.97
CA ALA A 16 -6.98 -3.04 6.14
C ALA A 16 -6.10 -2.79 7.36
N SER A 17 -5.18 -3.72 7.62
CA SER A 17 -4.22 -3.65 8.72
C SER A 17 -3.21 -2.53 8.52
N ALA A 18 -2.76 -2.26 7.30
CA ALA A 18 -1.80 -1.21 6.97
C ALA A 18 -2.38 0.19 7.18
N LEU A 19 -3.59 0.44 6.67
CA LEU A 19 -4.23 1.76 6.66
C LEU A 19 -5.17 2.01 7.85
N GLY A 20 -5.46 0.98 8.66
CA GLY A 20 -6.48 1.05 9.71
C GLY A 20 -7.90 1.16 9.16
N TYR A 21 -8.13 0.61 7.96
CA TYR A 21 -9.44 0.61 7.33
C TYR A 21 -10.32 -0.49 7.94
N THR A 22 -11.56 -0.13 8.27
CA THR A 22 -12.49 -1.00 9.01
C THR A 22 -13.70 -1.41 8.19
N GLU A 23 -13.99 -0.70 7.10
CA GLU A 23 -15.13 -0.99 6.24
C GLU A 23 -14.71 -1.95 5.13
N ARG A 24 -15.39 -3.09 5.03
CA ARG A 24 -15.11 -4.11 4.02
C ARG A 24 -16.41 -4.64 3.41
N ARG A 25 -16.43 -4.80 2.09
CA ARG A 25 -17.52 -5.47 1.35
C ARG A 25 -16.94 -6.50 0.40
N ASP A 26 -17.40 -7.72 0.56
CA ASP A 26 -16.96 -8.85 -0.25
C ASP A 26 -18.06 -9.20 -1.25
N SER A 27 -17.67 -9.36 -2.50
CA SER A 27 -18.52 -9.87 -3.57
C SER A 27 -17.81 -11.01 -4.26
N GLU A 28 -18.45 -11.64 -5.26
CA GLU A 28 -17.79 -12.61 -6.14
C GLU A 28 -16.74 -11.97 -7.04
N LYS A 29 -16.86 -10.68 -7.37
CA LYS A 29 -15.98 -10.00 -8.36
C LYS A 29 -14.81 -9.26 -7.72
N GLU A 30 -15.01 -8.72 -6.53
CA GLU A 30 -14.00 -7.92 -5.85
C GLU A 30 -14.19 -7.91 -4.33
N VAL A 31 -13.16 -7.41 -3.63
CA VAL A 31 -13.25 -6.94 -2.25
C VAL A 31 -13.05 -5.43 -2.24
N LEU A 32 -14.01 -4.71 -1.66
CA LEU A 32 -13.93 -3.26 -1.44
C LEU A 32 -13.51 -2.98 -0.01
N LEU A 33 -12.58 -2.06 0.17
CA LEU A 33 -12.04 -1.66 1.45
C LEU A 33 -12.05 -0.12 1.57
N GLY A 34 -12.46 0.39 2.73
CA GLY A 34 -12.51 1.82 2.99
C GLY A 34 -12.36 2.20 4.46
N PRO A 35 -12.15 3.49 4.75
CA PRO A 35 -12.17 3.99 6.11
C PRO A 35 -13.59 3.91 6.69
N SER A 36 -13.68 3.97 8.03
CA SER A 36 -14.96 4.08 8.75
C SER A 36 -15.88 5.13 8.12
N GLY A 37 -17.14 4.77 7.88
CA GLY A 37 -18.12 5.65 7.23
C GLY A 37 -17.99 5.77 5.70
N TRP A 38 -17.21 4.90 5.05
CA TRP A 38 -17.10 4.80 3.59
C TRP A 38 -16.58 6.07 2.87
N GLY A 39 -15.73 6.84 3.55
CA GLY A 39 -15.02 8.01 2.99
C GLY A 39 -13.98 7.66 1.91
N PHE A 40 -13.16 8.65 1.53
CA PHE A 40 -12.12 8.49 0.50
C PHE A 40 -10.71 8.61 1.12
N PRO A 41 -9.68 7.96 0.53
CA PRO A 41 -9.75 7.05 -0.62
C PRO A 41 -10.27 5.64 -0.24
N ARG A 42 -10.73 4.90 -1.25
CA ARG A 42 -11.15 3.49 -1.11
C ARG A 42 -10.29 2.60 -2.00
N PHE A 43 -10.16 1.35 -1.60
CA PHE A 43 -9.44 0.33 -2.34
C PHE A 43 -10.43 -0.69 -2.90
N SER A 44 -10.23 -1.06 -4.16
CA SER A 44 -10.97 -2.14 -4.84
C SER A 44 -9.94 -3.18 -5.27
N PHE A 45 -10.12 -4.41 -4.80
CA PHE A 45 -9.27 -5.54 -5.15
C PHE A 45 -10.10 -6.49 -6.01
N GLN A 46 -9.93 -6.40 -7.32
CA GLN A 46 -10.69 -7.16 -8.31
C GLN A 46 -10.08 -8.55 -8.48
N ARG A 47 -10.92 -9.59 -8.50
CA ARG A 47 -10.47 -10.96 -8.79
C ARG A 47 -10.01 -11.05 -10.23
N GLY A 48 -8.73 -11.37 -10.42
CA GLY A 48 -8.13 -11.61 -11.71
C GLY A 48 -7.59 -13.02 -11.88
N GLN A 49 -7.09 -13.31 -13.08
CA GLN A 49 -6.42 -14.57 -13.41
C GLN A 49 -4.89 -14.45 -13.39
N GLN A 50 -4.36 -13.24 -13.19
CA GLN A 50 -2.93 -12.97 -13.13
C GLN A 50 -2.67 -11.90 -12.05
N GLY A 51 -1.45 -11.91 -11.51
CA GLY A 51 -0.96 -10.89 -10.60
C GLY A 51 -0.69 -9.54 -11.29
N PRO A 52 -0.07 -8.57 -10.61
CA PRO A 52 0.18 -7.24 -11.14
C PRO A 52 0.96 -7.27 -12.46
N THR A 53 0.50 -6.49 -13.45
CA THR A 53 1.21 -6.27 -14.72
C THR A 53 2.15 -5.06 -14.64
N GLU A 54 3.06 -4.94 -15.60
CA GLU A 54 3.92 -3.75 -15.73
C GLU A 54 3.11 -2.45 -15.85
N GLU A 55 1.92 -2.48 -16.47
CA GLU A 55 1.04 -1.30 -16.54
C GLU A 55 0.40 -0.95 -15.19
N GLN A 56 0.13 -1.94 -14.34
CA GLN A 56 -0.36 -1.69 -12.98
C GLN A 56 0.72 -1.10 -12.08
N ASP A 57 1.99 -1.48 -12.33
CA ASP A 57 3.18 -0.89 -11.72
C ASP A 57 3.46 0.55 -12.22
N ALA A 58 2.76 1.04 -13.25
CA ALA A 58 2.91 2.41 -13.75
C ALA A 58 2.28 3.47 -12.82
N ILE A 59 1.34 3.06 -11.95
CA ILE A 59 0.78 3.95 -10.92
C ILE A 59 1.58 3.81 -9.64
N HIS A 60 2.01 4.94 -9.08
CA HIS A 60 2.76 4.99 -7.83
C HIS A 60 1.85 5.36 -6.65
N LEU A 61 1.75 4.48 -5.66
CA LEU A 61 1.04 4.76 -4.40
C LEU A 61 2.06 5.14 -3.32
N ASP A 62 1.94 6.36 -2.80
CA ASP A 62 2.78 6.88 -1.72
C ASP A 62 2.00 6.95 -0.40
N LEU A 63 2.53 6.32 0.64
CA LEU A 63 2.05 6.39 2.01
C LEU A 63 2.99 7.26 2.83
N THR A 64 2.50 8.38 3.33
CA THR A 64 3.30 9.26 4.19
C THR A 64 3.25 8.80 5.65
N ALA A 65 4.40 8.69 6.31
CA ALA A 65 4.53 8.31 7.71
C ALA A 65 5.44 9.28 8.47
N THR A 66 5.12 9.57 9.73
CA THR A 66 5.96 10.40 10.61
C THR A 66 7.27 9.71 11.00
N ASP A 67 7.27 8.39 11.08
CA ASP A 67 8.46 7.55 11.21
C ASP A 67 8.41 6.49 10.11
N MET A 68 9.18 6.72 9.05
CA MET A 68 9.21 5.84 7.88
C MET A 68 9.71 4.43 8.23
N GLU A 69 10.77 4.30 9.04
CA GLU A 69 11.36 2.99 9.34
C GLU A 69 10.47 2.17 10.28
N ALA A 70 9.80 2.80 11.24
CA ALA A 70 8.79 2.13 12.06
C ALA A 70 7.60 1.67 11.20
N ALA A 71 7.11 2.50 10.28
CA ALA A 71 6.04 2.13 9.35
C ALA A 71 6.46 0.97 8.44
N VAL A 72 7.67 1.00 7.87
CA VAL A 72 8.18 -0.12 7.06
C VAL A 72 8.30 -1.39 7.88
N SER A 73 8.82 -1.32 9.10
CA SER A 73 8.95 -2.48 10.00
C SER A 73 7.58 -3.12 10.29
N ARG A 74 6.56 -2.31 10.54
CA ARG A 74 5.17 -2.79 10.70
C ARG A 74 4.66 -3.46 9.43
N LEU A 75 4.87 -2.86 8.26
CA LEU A 75 4.39 -3.40 6.98
C LEU A 75 5.07 -4.72 6.62
N LEU A 76 6.37 -4.87 6.92
CA LEU A 76 7.09 -6.15 6.78
C LEU A 76 6.45 -7.24 7.65
N ALA A 77 6.10 -6.91 8.91
CA ALA A 77 5.41 -7.86 9.80
C ALA A 77 4.01 -8.26 9.31
N LEU A 78 3.36 -7.42 8.50
CA LEU A 78 2.08 -7.71 7.85
C LEU A 78 2.22 -8.51 6.54
N GLY A 79 3.44 -8.78 6.08
CA GLY A 79 3.72 -9.58 4.89
C GLY A 79 4.09 -8.79 3.64
N ALA A 80 4.40 -7.49 3.77
CA ALA A 80 5.05 -6.75 2.68
C ALA A 80 6.52 -7.19 2.52
N THR A 81 7.11 -6.84 1.37
CA THR A 81 8.55 -7.00 1.13
C THR A 81 9.20 -5.66 0.83
N ARG A 82 10.39 -5.41 1.37
CA ARG A 82 11.18 -4.21 1.06
C ARG A 82 11.94 -4.44 -0.24
N LEU A 83 11.87 -3.49 -1.17
CA LEU A 83 12.66 -3.51 -2.41
C LEU A 83 13.94 -2.68 -2.26
N TRP A 84 13.82 -1.37 -2.11
CA TRP A 84 14.96 -0.47 -1.93
C TRP A 84 14.56 0.80 -1.17
N THR A 85 15.56 1.49 -0.62
CA THR A 85 15.40 2.74 0.12
C THR A 85 16.25 3.82 -0.52
N ILE A 86 15.66 4.99 -0.75
CA ILE A 86 16.37 6.19 -1.20
C ILE A 86 16.64 7.07 0.03
N PRO A 87 17.90 7.18 0.50
CA PRO A 87 18.26 7.92 1.70
C PRO A 87 18.18 9.44 1.48
N ILE A 88 18.20 10.18 2.61
CA ILE A 88 18.28 11.66 2.64
C ILE A 88 19.38 12.14 1.68
N SER A 89 19.00 12.97 0.72
CA SER A 89 19.97 13.69 -0.10
C SER A 89 20.62 14.80 0.72
N GLN A 90 21.86 15.19 0.40
CA GLN A 90 22.53 16.33 1.04
C GLN A 90 21.75 17.66 0.92
N SER A 91 20.74 17.73 0.04
CA SER A 91 19.83 18.87 -0.13
C SER A 91 18.54 18.79 0.70
N GLY A 92 18.40 17.83 1.61
CA GLY A 92 17.27 17.77 2.55
C GLY A 92 15.94 17.28 1.96
N THR A 93 15.97 16.56 0.83
CA THR A 93 14.74 16.01 0.23
C THR A 93 14.33 14.66 0.82
N THR A 94 13.02 14.41 0.74
CA THR A 94 12.26 13.31 1.34
C THR A 94 12.90 11.93 1.14
N THR A 95 13.00 11.16 2.23
CA THR A 95 13.38 9.74 2.21
C THR A 95 12.16 8.88 1.88
N TRP A 96 12.33 7.87 1.03
CA TRP A 96 11.29 6.87 0.84
C TRP A 96 11.86 5.45 0.73
N THR A 97 11.04 4.47 1.10
CA THR A 97 11.29 3.05 0.89
C THR A 97 10.23 2.49 -0.03
N THR A 98 10.65 1.94 -1.18
CA THR A 98 9.78 1.19 -2.07
C THR A 98 9.60 -0.23 -1.54
N MET A 99 8.35 -0.66 -1.45
CA MET A 99 7.92 -1.97 -0.97
C MET A 99 7.00 -2.65 -1.98
N ARG A 100 6.77 -3.95 -1.78
CA ARG A 100 5.67 -4.68 -2.40
C ARG A 100 4.70 -5.19 -1.36
N ASP A 101 3.42 -5.13 -1.67
CA ASP A 101 2.38 -5.81 -0.91
C ASP A 101 2.41 -7.34 -1.17
N PRO A 102 1.55 -8.13 -0.50
CA PRO A 102 1.57 -9.59 -0.64
C PRO A 102 1.34 -10.13 -2.06
N ASP A 103 0.72 -9.34 -2.94
CA ASP A 103 0.45 -9.72 -4.34
C ASP A 103 1.53 -9.19 -5.29
N GLY A 104 2.46 -8.37 -4.78
CA GLY A 104 3.60 -7.86 -5.53
C GLY A 104 3.45 -6.43 -6.03
N ASN A 105 2.32 -5.75 -5.73
CA ASN A 105 2.11 -4.37 -6.18
C ASN A 105 3.09 -3.44 -5.47
N LYS A 106 3.74 -2.56 -6.22
CA LYS A 106 4.68 -1.59 -5.65
C LYS A 106 3.95 -0.43 -4.97
N PHE A 107 4.45 -0.02 -3.82
CA PHE A 107 4.07 1.22 -3.14
C PHE A 107 5.28 1.77 -2.39
N CYS A 108 5.27 3.06 -2.04
CA CYS A 108 6.31 3.67 -1.22
C CYS A 108 5.79 4.07 0.15
N VAL A 109 6.67 3.95 1.13
CA VAL A 109 6.54 4.61 2.42
C VAL A 109 7.45 5.82 2.40
N VAL A 110 6.88 7.00 2.59
CA VAL A 110 7.54 8.28 2.44
C VAL A 110 7.64 8.94 3.82
N GLN A 111 8.83 9.37 4.20
CA GLN A 111 9.02 10.14 5.41
C GLN A 111 8.26 11.46 5.31
N GLN A 112 7.41 11.75 6.29
CA GLN A 112 6.76 13.05 6.37
C GLN A 112 7.82 14.12 6.53
N LEU A 113 7.82 15.11 5.62
CA LEU A 113 8.62 16.32 5.81
C LEU A 113 8.03 17.07 7.00
N THR A 114 8.84 17.28 8.02
CA THR A 114 8.56 18.33 9.01
C THR A 114 8.77 19.65 8.29
N GLY A 115 7.74 20.49 8.21
CA GLY A 115 7.92 21.87 7.79
C GLY A 115 8.97 22.56 8.67
N GLU A 116 9.72 23.49 8.08
CA GLU A 116 10.86 24.23 8.63
C GLU A 116 10.86 24.45 10.16
#